data_AF-A0A1I2D2Q3-F1
#
_entry.id   AF-A0A1I2D2Q3-F1
#
_cell.length_a   1.000
_cell.length_b   1.000
_cell.length_c   1.000
_cell.angle_alpha   90.00
_cell.angle_beta   90.00
_cell.angle_gamma   90.00
#
_symmetry.space_group_name_H-M   'P 1'
#
loop_
_entity.id
_entity.type
_entity.pdbx_description
1 polymer ?
#
loop_
_entity_poly.entity_id
_entity_poly.type
_entity_poly.pdbx_seq_one_letter_code
_entity_poly.pdbx_strand_id
1 'polypeptide(L)'
;MNLKIIAIGVYVMLIYWLSLQFSFLDTLFFPTLGAFSFLFVSRSFRYTELSKITLGAFISSIVGTLLFFIYPSAISLFANVLITIWMITKFKWNAPPIVAVSLIPFFSHSTHLWLIPVSVCAALLGLMLILFLAEWAEKRLSPLFSLIKRNGVSVESD
;
A
#
# COMPACT_ATOMS: atom_id res chain seq x y z
N MET A 1 -12.81 -13.81 11.81
CA MET A 1 -11.57 -13.01 11.64
C MET A 1 -11.64 -12.34 10.28
N ASN A 2 -11.40 -11.03 10.17
CA ASN A 2 -11.54 -10.33 8.89
C ASN A 2 -10.55 -10.92 7.88
N LEU A 3 -11.05 -11.57 6.83
CA LEU A 3 -10.25 -12.26 5.79
C LEU A 3 -9.22 -11.29 5.16
N LYS A 4 -9.57 -10.00 5.11
CA LYS A 4 -8.70 -8.88 4.73
C LYS A 4 -7.44 -8.74 5.58
N ILE A 5 -7.54 -8.90 6.91
CA ILE A 5 -6.39 -8.79 7.82
C ILE A 5 -5.42 -9.94 7.57
N ILE A 6 -5.93 -11.15 7.39
CA ILE A 6 -5.12 -12.33 7.06
C ILE A 6 -4.44 -12.14 5.71
N ALA A 7 -5.19 -11.73 4.68
CA ALA A 7 -4.66 -11.50 3.35
C ALA A 7 -3.53 -10.45 3.35
N ILE A 8 -3.70 -9.36 4.10
CA ILE A 8 -2.67 -8.33 4.26
C ILE A 8 -1.48 -8.84 5.05
N GLY A 9 -1.68 -9.59 6.13
CA GLY A 9 -0.59 -10.21 6.88
C GLY A 9 0.25 -11.15 6.02
N VAL A 10 -0.40 -11.99 5.21
CA VAL A 10 0.26 -12.87 4.24
C VAL A 10 1.00 -12.06 3.17
N TYR A 11 0.40 -10.98 2.68
CA TYR A 11 1.04 -10.11 1.70
C TYR A 11 2.31 -9.45 2.24
N VAL A 12 2.24 -8.88 3.45
CA VAL A 12 3.41 -8.28 4.11
C VAL A 12 4.50 -9.33 4.35
N MET A 13 4.13 -10.54 4.78
CA MET A 13 5.07 -11.66 4.92
C MET A 13 5.74 -12.03 3.59
N LEU A 14 4.98 -12.13 2.50
CA LEU A 14 5.51 -12.48 1.17
C LEU A 14 6.46 -11.40 0.65
N ILE A 15 6.09 -10.12 0.78
CA ILE A 15 6.98 -9.03 0.39
C ILE A 15 8.24 -9.05 1.25
N TYR A 16 8.14 -9.41 2.55
CA TYR A 16 9.30 -9.47 3.45
C TYR A 16 10.27 -10.55 3.04
N TRP A 17 9.73 -11.72 2.76
CA TRP A 17 10.51 -12.81 2.20
C TRP A 17 11.18 -12.43 0.87
N LEU A 18 10.51 -11.67 0.01
CA LEU A 18 11.10 -11.16 -1.24
C LEU A 18 12.24 -10.16 -0.98
N SER A 19 12.12 -9.32 0.06
CA SER A 19 13.18 -8.37 0.45
C SER A 19 14.47 -9.07 0.85
N LEU A 20 14.37 -10.21 1.52
CA LEU A 20 15.53 -11.01 1.89
C LEU A 20 16.34 -11.51 0.67
N GLN A 21 15.70 -11.59 -0.51
CA GLN A 21 16.36 -12.00 -1.75
C GLN A 21 16.96 -10.81 -2.52
N PHE A 22 16.42 -9.61 -2.34
CA PHE A 22 16.83 -8.42 -3.09
C PHE A 22 16.97 -7.22 -2.16
N SER A 23 18.20 -6.86 -1.79
CA SER A 23 18.49 -5.77 -0.84
C SER A 23 17.99 -4.38 -1.28
N PHE A 24 17.76 -4.17 -2.58
CA PHE A 24 17.08 -2.95 -3.06
C PHE A 24 15.62 -2.83 -2.53
N LEU A 25 14.94 -3.96 -2.32
CA LEU A 25 13.57 -3.98 -1.80
C LEU A 25 13.51 -3.67 -0.29
N ASP A 26 14.65 -3.52 0.41
CA ASP A 26 14.66 -3.03 1.80
C ASP A 26 14.04 -1.61 1.85
N THR A 27 14.09 -0.89 0.73
CA THR A 27 13.42 0.39 0.52
C THR A 27 11.90 0.29 0.30
N LEU A 28 11.39 -0.86 -0.11
CA LEU A 28 9.94 -1.17 -0.10
C LEU A 28 9.46 -1.54 1.30
N PHE A 29 10.37 -2.00 2.16
CA PHE A 29 10.15 -2.28 3.58
C PHE A 29 10.10 -1.05 4.48
N PHE A 30 9.82 0.11 3.89
CA PHE A 30 9.57 1.27 4.72
C PHE A 30 8.27 1.07 5.53
N PRO A 31 8.19 1.66 6.74
CA PRO A 31 6.97 1.78 7.52
C PRO A 31 5.74 2.23 6.70
N THR A 32 5.96 2.85 5.54
CA THR A 32 4.95 3.22 4.54
C THR A 32 4.10 2.06 4.05
N LEU A 33 4.67 0.89 3.71
CA LEU A 33 3.89 -0.24 3.20
C LEU A 33 2.98 -0.81 4.30
N GLY A 34 3.48 -0.88 5.53
CA GLY A 34 2.68 -1.17 6.71
C GLY A 34 1.58 -0.12 6.95
N ALA A 35 1.89 1.17 6.79
CA ALA A 35 0.93 2.25 6.93
C ALA A 35 -0.18 2.22 5.86
N PHE A 36 0.15 1.94 4.59
CA PHE A 36 -0.86 1.72 3.54
C PHE A 36 -1.71 0.49 3.82
N SER A 37 -1.08 -0.61 4.24
CA SER A 37 -1.76 -1.84 4.62
C SER A 37 -2.79 -1.58 5.72
N PHE A 38 -2.39 -0.90 6.79
CA PHE A 38 -3.30 -0.52 7.87
C PHE A 38 -4.39 0.46 7.42
N LEU A 39 -4.03 1.46 6.61
CA LEU A 39 -4.98 2.44 6.07
C LEU A 39 -6.06 1.74 5.24
N PHE A 40 -5.72 0.77 4.41
CA PHE A 40 -6.67 0.02 3.59
C PHE A 40 -7.50 -1.02 4.37
N VAL A 41 -7.01 -1.52 5.52
CA VAL A 41 -7.84 -2.35 6.43
C VAL A 41 -8.85 -1.48 7.18
N SER A 42 -8.41 -0.34 7.70
CA SER A 42 -9.17 0.49 8.63
C SER A 42 -10.29 1.30 7.97
N ARG A 43 -10.21 1.50 6.64
CA ARG A 43 -11.22 2.23 5.88
C ARG A 43 -11.73 1.42 4.69
N SER A 44 -13.04 1.41 4.52
CA SER A 44 -13.69 0.91 3.30
C SER A 44 -13.54 1.93 2.17
N PHE A 45 -12.42 1.86 1.46
CA PHE A 45 -12.22 2.70 0.28
C PHE A 45 -12.99 2.15 -0.92
N ARG A 46 -13.55 3.04 -1.74
CA ARG A 46 -13.98 2.65 -3.08
C ARG A 46 -12.74 2.37 -3.94
N TYR A 47 -12.84 1.47 -4.92
CA TYR A 47 -11.74 1.20 -5.85
C TYR A 47 -11.21 2.47 -6.55
N THR A 48 -12.08 3.46 -6.79
CA THR A 48 -11.72 4.77 -7.36
C THR A 48 -10.90 5.64 -6.41
N GLU A 49 -11.00 5.44 -5.10
CA GLU A 49 -10.19 6.14 -4.10
C GLU A 49 -8.84 5.46 -3.93
N LEU A 50 -8.82 4.12 -3.91
CA LEU A 50 -7.61 3.32 -3.93
C LEU A 50 -6.74 3.66 -5.14
N SER A 51 -7.30 3.75 -6.34
CA SER A 51 -6.54 4.11 -7.54
C SER A 51 -5.96 5.52 -7.46
N LYS A 52 -6.69 6.50 -6.89
CA LYS A 52 -6.16 7.85 -6.65
C LYS A 52 -5.01 7.86 -5.65
N ILE A 53 -5.09 7.06 -4.59
CA ILE A 53 -4.02 6.94 -3.59
C ILE A 53 -2.78 6.32 -4.23
N THR A 54 -2.95 5.25 -5.01
CA THR A 54 -1.86 4.58 -5.72
C THR A 54 -1.19 5.49 -6.75
N LEU A 55 -1.99 6.20 -7.57
CA LEU A 55 -1.47 7.18 -8.51
C LEU A 55 -0.77 8.34 -7.79
N GLY A 56 -1.35 8.83 -6.69
CA GLY A 56 -0.76 9.90 -5.90
C GLY A 56 0.60 9.50 -5.31
N ALA A 57 0.69 8.30 -4.74
CA ALA A 57 1.94 7.74 -4.24
C ALA A 57 2.99 7.58 -5.37
N PHE A 58 2.58 7.04 -6.51
CA PHE A 58 3.45 6.88 -7.68
C PHE A 58 3.99 8.23 -8.19
N ILE A 59 3.11 9.18 -8.49
CA ILE A 59 3.52 10.50 -8.98
C ILE A 59 4.41 11.22 -7.95
N SER A 60 4.05 11.14 -6.66
CA SER A 60 4.85 11.78 -5.61
C SER A 60 6.22 11.13 -5.46
N SER A 61 6.35 9.81 -5.64
CA SER A 61 7.66 9.15 -5.70
C SER A 61 8.49 9.59 -6.90
N ILE A 62 7.88 9.80 -8.07
CA ILE A 62 8.58 10.36 -9.24
C ILE A 62 9.08 11.76 -8.93
N VAL A 63 8.24 12.63 -8.38
CA VAL A 63 8.60 14.01 -8.02
C VAL A 63 9.76 14.02 -7.03
N GLY A 64 9.69 13.22 -5.98
CA GLY A 64 10.78 13.08 -5.01
C GLY A 64 12.08 12.56 -5.63
N THR A 65 11.97 11.60 -6.56
CA THR A 65 13.12 11.04 -7.27
C THR A 65 13.77 12.08 -8.17
N LEU A 66 12.99 12.88 -8.89
CA LEU A 66 13.48 13.96 -9.74
C LEU A 66 14.18 15.05 -8.93
N LEU A 67 13.58 15.51 -7.82
CA LEU A 67 14.19 16.51 -6.94
C LEU A 67 15.50 16.02 -6.31
N PHE A 68 15.53 14.75 -5.90
CA PHE A 68 16.75 14.11 -5.40
C PHE A 68 17.83 14.02 -6.48
N PHE A 69 17.46 13.65 -7.71
CA PHE A 69 18.38 13.53 -8.84
C PHE A 69 19.00 14.88 -9.25
N ILE A 70 18.23 15.97 -9.20
CA ILE A 70 18.71 17.31 -9.54
C ILE A 70 19.72 17.80 -8.49
N TYR A 71 19.36 17.72 -7.21
CA TYR A 71 20.22 18.20 -6.13
C TYR A 71 19.86 17.53 -4.81
N PRO A 72 20.62 16.53 -4.34
CA PRO A 72 20.32 15.83 -3.09
C PRO A 72 20.71 16.73 -1.89
N SER A 73 19.74 17.48 -1.36
CA SER A 73 19.94 18.39 -0.23
C SER A 73 18.70 18.55 0.64
N ALA A 74 18.86 19.14 1.83
CA ALA A 74 17.76 19.48 2.72
C ALA A 74 16.75 20.44 2.08
N ILE A 75 17.20 21.34 1.19
CA ILE A 75 16.34 22.29 0.48
C ILE A 75 15.43 21.54 -0.51
N SER A 76 16.00 20.59 -1.27
CA SER A 76 15.23 19.77 -2.21
C SER A 76 14.24 18.86 -1.48
N LEU A 77 14.60 18.34 -0.30
CA LEU A 77 13.68 17.59 0.57
C LEU A 77 12.52 18.49 1.03
N PHE A 78 12.81 19.69 1.51
CA PHE A 78 11.80 20.64 1.94
C PHE A 78 10.84 21.01 0.80
N ALA A 79 11.38 21.32 -0.38
CA ALA A 79 10.60 21.59 -1.58
C ALA A 79 9.73 20.37 -1.96
N ASN A 80 10.28 19.16 -1.92
CA ASN A 80 9.54 17.92 -2.20
C ASN A 80 8.35 17.74 -1.25
N VAL A 81 8.53 18.00 0.05
CA VAL A 81 7.43 17.93 1.03
C VAL A 81 6.35 18.95 0.71
N LEU A 82 6.70 20.21 0.44
CA LEU A 82 5.73 21.25 0.09
C LEU A 82 4.95 20.91 -1.19
N ILE A 83 5.66 20.47 -2.23
CA ILE A 83 5.04 20.06 -3.50
C ILE A 83 4.12 18.86 -3.26
N THR A 84 4.57 17.84 -2.52
CA THR A 84 3.77 16.65 -2.24
C THR A 84 2.50 16.98 -1.45
N ILE A 85 2.60 17.81 -0.39
CA ILE A 85 1.45 18.26 0.39
C ILE A 85 0.49 19.08 -0.48
N TRP A 86 1.02 19.97 -1.32
CA TRP A 86 0.22 20.75 -2.27
C TRP A 86 -0.51 19.83 -3.26
N MET A 87 0.14 18.80 -3.81
CA MET A 87 -0.48 17.83 -4.69
C MET A 87 -1.58 17.02 -3.97
N ILE A 88 -1.29 16.54 -2.76
CA ILE A 88 -2.25 15.80 -1.93
C ILE A 88 -3.52 16.63 -1.69
N THR A 89 -3.36 17.89 -1.33
CA THR A 89 -4.48 18.80 -1.05
C THR A 89 -5.23 19.20 -2.32
N LYS A 90 -4.52 19.50 -3.41
CA LYS A 90 -5.10 19.90 -4.70
C LYS A 90 -5.88 18.77 -5.38
N PHE A 91 -5.31 17.57 -5.43
CA PHE A 91 -5.91 16.41 -6.09
C PHE A 91 -6.76 15.54 -5.15
N LYS A 92 -6.86 15.93 -3.87
CA LYS A 92 -7.61 15.23 -2.81
C LYS A 92 -7.16 13.77 -2.65
N TRP A 93 -5.84 13.55 -2.70
CA TRP A 93 -5.24 12.24 -2.44
C TRP A 93 -5.19 12.03 -0.92
N ASN A 94 -6.33 11.67 -0.31
CA ASN A 94 -6.55 11.62 1.14
C ASN A 94 -5.80 10.48 1.87
N ALA A 95 -4.50 10.33 1.64
CA ALA A 95 -3.67 9.30 2.26
C ALA A 95 -2.35 9.91 2.79
N PRO A 96 -2.21 10.06 4.12
CA PRO A 96 -0.96 10.52 4.74
C PRO A 96 0.32 9.76 4.31
N PRO A 97 0.28 8.44 4.07
CA PRO A 97 1.47 7.70 3.65
C PRO A 97 2.08 8.14 2.30
N ILE A 98 1.37 8.91 1.48
CA ILE A 98 1.89 9.44 0.19
C ILE A 98 3.11 10.34 0.41
N VAL A 99 3.11 11.17 1.46
CA VAL A 99 4.26 12.04 1.77
C VAL A 99 5.49 11.21 2.11
N ALA A 100 5.30 10.16 2.91
CA ALA A 100 6.40 9.28 3.29
C ALA A 100 6.98 8.52 2.08
N VAL A 101 6.15 8.21 1.08
CA VAL A 101 6.60 7.63 -0.19
C VAL A 101 7.47 8.59 -1.00
N SER A 102 7.11 9.89 -1.07
CA SER A 102 7.91 10.86 -1.82
C SER A 102 9.27 11.14 -1.18
N LEU A 103 9.43 10.82 0.10
CA LEU A 103 10.68 10.97 0.84
C LEU A 103 11.66 9.81 0.62
N ILE A 104 11.20 8.66 0.12
CA ILE A 104 12.04 7.46 -0.05
C ILE A 104 13.37 7.74 -0.78
N PRO A 105 13.41 8.47 -1.91
CA PRO A 105 14.66 8.73 -2.64
C PRO A 105 15.73 9.43 -1.79
N PHE A 106 15.32 10.31 -0.87
CA PHE A 106 16.22 11.06 0.00
C PHE A 106 16.87 10.22 1.10
N PHE A 107 16.27 9.08 1.46
CA PHE A 107 16.75 8.22 2.54
C PHE A 107 17.33 6.89 2.06
N SER A 108 16.93 6.43 0.87
CA SER A 108 17.32 5.12 0.34
C SER A 108 18.79 5.00 -0.07
N HIS A 109 19.43 6.12 -0.44
CA HIS A 109 20.79 6.16 -1.02
C HIS A 109 21.01 5.12 -2.14
N SER A 110 19.94 4.68 -2.82
CA SER A 110 20.01 3.62 -3.82
C SER A 110 20.73 4.10 -5.08
N THR A 111 21.60 3.26 -5.64
CA THR A 111 22.22 3.48 -6.96
C THR A 111 21.20 3.46 -8.10
N HIS A 112 20.04 2.84 -7.89
CA HIS A 112 18.99 2.68 -8.89
C HIS A 112 17.75 3.51 -8.54
N LEU A 113 17.85 4.82 -8.73
CA LEU A 113 16.80 5.78 -8.33
C LEU A 113 15.43 5.53 -9.02
N TRP A 114 15.43 5.11 -10.30
CA TRP A 114 14.19 4.85 -11.04
C TRP A 114 13.49 3.54 -10.65
N LEU A 115 14.19 2.63 -9.99
CA LEU A 115 13.58 1.41 -9.47
C LEU A 115 12.66 1.73 -8.28
N ILE A 116 12.88 2.83 -7.56
CA ILE A 116 12.04 3.29 -6.44
C ILE A 116 10.56 3.48 -6.85
N PRO A 117 10.21 4.38 -7.80
CA PRO A 117 8.82 4.59 -8.18
C PRO A 117 8.15 3.35 -8.78
N VAL A 118 8.90 2.53 -9.53
CA VAL A 118 8.40 1.27 -10.08
C VAL A 118 8.03 0.30 -8.97
N SER A 119 8.91 0.15 -7.98
CA SER A 119 8.70 -0.69 -6.81
C SER A 119 7.51 -0.24 -5.97
N VAL A 120 7.41 1.06 -5.68
CA VAL A 120 6.26 1.64 -4.97
C VAL A 120 4.96 1.31 -5.70
N CYS A 121 4.93 1.49 -7.02
CA CYS A 121 3.76 1.18 -7.84
C CYS A 121 3.42 -0.31 -7.77
N ALA A 122 4.41 -1.19 -7.96
CA ALA A 122 4.23 -2.64 -7.91
C ALA A 122 3.69 -3.11 -6.54
N ALA A 123 4.23 -2.58 -5.44
CA ALA A 123 3.78 -2.93 -4.10
C ALA A 123 2.38 -2.41 -3.77
N LEU A 124 1.99 -1.24 -4.26
CA LEU A 124 0.62 -0.75 -4.06
C LEU A 124 -0.39 -1.50 -4.92
N LEU A 125 -0.04 -1.83 -6.16
CA LEU A 125 -0.87 -2.65 -7.04
C LEU A 125 -1.04 -4.07 -6.50
N GLY A 126 0.03 -4.70 -6.00
CA GLY A 126 -0.02 -6.01 -5.35
C GLY A 126 -0.92 -6.00 -4.11
N LEU A 127 -0.85 -4.94 -3.30
CA LEU A 127 -1.69 -4.77 -2.13
C LEU A 127 -3.17 -4.56 -2.51
N MET A 128 -3.44 -3.78 -3.57
CA MET A 128 -4.80 -3.65 -4.11
C MET A 128 -5.34 -4.99 -4.63
N LEU A 129 -4.50 -5.77 -5.32
CA LEU A 129 -4.87 -7.07 -5.86
C LEU A 129 -5.17 -8.08 -4.75
N ILE A 130 -4.37 -8.12 -3.68
CA ILE A 130 -4.64 -9.03 -2.54
C ILE A 130 -5.95 -8.67 -1.83
N LEU A 131 -6.23 -7.37 -1.68
CA LEU A 131 -7.49 -6.89 -1.09
C LEU A 131 -8.69 -7.24 -1.95
N PHE A 132 -8.57 -7.07 -3.27
CA PHE A 132 -9.60 -7.46 -4.22
C PHE A 132 -9.88 -8.96 -4.15
N LEU A 133 -8.83 -9.79 -4.12
CA LEU A 133 -8.96 -11.24 -3.98
C LEU A 133 -9.60 -11.63 -2.65
N ALA A 134 -9.25 -10.95 -1.55
CA ALA A 134 -9.85 -11.18 -0.24
C ALA A 134 -11.36 -10.86 -0.23
N GLU A 135 -11.76 -9.73 -0.83
CA GLU A 135 -13.18 -9.37 -0.97
C GLU A 135 -13.94 -10.32 -1.88
N TRP A 136 -13.34 -10.75 -2.98
CA TRP A 136 -13.94 -11.71 -3.89
C TRP A 136 -14.11 -13.08 -3.23
N ALA A 137 -13.10 -13.56 -2.52
CA ALA A 137 -13.15 -14.80 -1.76
C ALA A 137 -14.24 -14.74 -0.68
N GLU A 138 -14.32 -13.64 0.07
CA GLU A 138 -15.32 -13.43 1.10
C GLU A 138 -16.75 -13.46 0.51
N LYS A 139 -16.99 -12.80 -0.63
CA LYS A 139 -18.28 -12.85 -1.33
C LYS A 139 -18.67 -14.25 -1.81
N ARG A 140 -17.69 -15.04 -2.28
CA ARG A 140 -17.93 -16.39 -2.80
C ARG A 140 -18.10 -17.44 -1.71
N LEU A 141 -17.43 -17.25 -0.57
CA LEU A 141 -17.47 -18.15 0.60
C LEU A 141 -18.63 -17.81 1.57
N SER A 142 -19.10 -16.56 1.60
CA SER A 142 -20.23 -16.12 2.42
C SER A 142 -21.53 -16.96 2.26
N PRO A 143 -21.99 -17.33 1.04
CA PRO A 143 -23.16 -18.20 0.91
C PRO A 143 -22.93 -19.62 1.45
N LEU A 144 -21.69 -20.10 1.43
CA LEU A 144 -21.35 -21.45 1.92
C LEU A 144 -21.26 -21.47 3.45
N PHE A 145 -20.73 -20.40 4.05
CA PHE A 145 -20.61 -20.26 5.49
C PHE A 145 -21.96 -19.95 6.17
N SER A 146 -22.87 -19.24 5.48
CA SER A 146 -24.23 -19.00 5.98
C SER A 146 -25.08 -20.29 5.97
N LEU A 147 -24.87 -21.18 5.01
CA LEU A 147 -25.49 -22.52 4.97
C LEU A 147 -24.97 -23.43 6.08
N ILE A 148 -23.66 -23.43 6.35
CA ILE A 148 -23.06 -24.22 7.44
C ILE A 148 -23.54 -23.72 8.81
N LYS A 149 -23.61 -22.40 9.02
CA LYS A 149 -24.12 -21.83 10.28
C LYS A 149 -25.60 -22.13 10.52
N ARG A 150 -26.40 -22.25 9.46
CA ARG A 150 -27.83 -22.60 9.56
C ARG A 150 -28.06 -24.08 9.89
N ASN A 151 -27.16 -24.98 9.46
CA ASN A 151 -27.24 -26.41 9.78
C ASN A 151 -26.65 -26.80 11.14
N GLY A 152 -25.90 -25.91 11.81
CA GLY A 152 -25.35 -26.15 13.14
C GLY A 152 -26.30 -25.87 14.31
N VAL A 153 -27.53 -25.40 14.05
CA VAL A 153 -28.52 -25.02 15.10
C VAL A 153 -29.69 -26.01 15.17
N SER A 154 -29.69 -27.09 14.39
CA SER A 154 -30.79 -28.08 14.35
C SER A 154 -30.40 -29.47 14.87
N VAL A 155 -29.50 -29.56 15.85
CA VAL A 155 -29.20 -30.82 16.56
C VAL A 155 -29.11 -30.55 18.06
N GLU A 156 -30.18 -29.99 18.64
CA GLU A 156 -30.44 -30.12 20.08
C GLU A 156 -31.94 -29.97 20.34
N SER A 157 -32.68 -31.03 20.00
CA SER A 157 -34.01 -31.31 20.53
C SER A 157 -34.13 -32.83 20.59
N ASP A 158 -33.83 -33.39 21.76
CA ASP A 158 -34.65 -34.37 22.49
C ASP A 158 -33.96 -34.79 23.80
#